data_AF-A0A059DP75-F1
#
_entry.id   AF-A0A059DP75-F1
#
_cell.length_a   1.000
_cell.length_b   1.000
_cell.length_c   1.000
_cell.angle_alpha   90.00
_cell.angle_beta   90.00
_cell.angle_gamma   90.00
#
_symmetry.space_group_name_H-M   'P 1'
#
loop_
_entity.id
_entity.type
_entity.pdbx_description
1 polymer ?
#
loop_
_entity_poly.entity_id
_entity_poly.type
_entity_poly.pdbx_seq_one_letter_code
_entity_poly.pdbx_strand_id
1 'polypeptide(L)'
;MVRHEDASIAEDQIRAVERVIRGRGFTCVPESVNAIEAWLGTLPGEAYANVRQPLLNTINLAHMAPLSSLWAGPERNAHLSGPPLLMARSASSTPFRLVTHQGDVGHMMVIGPTGAGKSVLLSLLALQFRRYEQAQVFIFDKGASARCATLALGGTWYDLGLDGDLAFQPLRDVAGEARLAAAQAWVLGLIEQEGVTVTPEVKQAVWTALQSLGAAPVSQRTLTGLAALLQMPDLRQALEPYTLAGPYGALLDADEDNLETGDMLCFEMDALMQDK
;
A
#
# COMPACT_ATOMS: atom_id res chain seq x y z
N MET A 1 7.40 2.92 48.10
CA MET A 1 7.23 2.69 49.55
C MET A 1 8.31 1.72 50.00
N VAL A 2 8.97 2.00 51.12
CA VAL A 2 9.94 1.09 51.75
C VAL A 2 9.21 0.31 52.84
N ARG A 3 9.41 -1.00 52.91
CA ARG A 3 8.81 -1.88 53.93
C ARG A 3 9.83 -2.92 54.37
N HIS A 4 9.96 -3.13 55.67
CA HIS A 4 10.76 -4.18 56.26
C HIS A 4 10.17 -4.57 57.62
N GLU A 5 10.31 -5.83 58.03
CA GLU A 5 9.78 -6.30 59.34
C GLU A 5 10.54 -5.69 60.52
N ASP A 6 11.85 -5.44 60.33
CA ASP A 6 12.70 -4.68 61.24
C ASP A 6 12.71 -3.18 60.87
N ALA A 7 12.31 -2.34 61.83
CA ALA A 7 12.23 -0.89 61.67
C ALA A 7 13.59 -0.23 61.38
N SER A 8 14.68 -0.71 61.97
CA SER A 8 16.02 -0.14 61.78
C SER A 8 16.49 -0.30 60.34
N ILE A 9 16.21 -1.46 59.75
CA ILE A 9 16.53 -1.76 58.35
C ILE A 9 15.66 -0.94 57.41
N ALA A 10 14.38 -0.72 57.74
CA ALA A 10 13.52 0.17 56.96
C ALA A 10 14.03 1.61 56.93
N GLU A 11 14.52 2.13 58.06
CA GLU A 11 15.10 3.47 58.16
C GLU A 11 16.36 3.62 57.30
N ASP A 12 17.26 2.64 57.34
CA ASP A 12 18.48 2.65 56.51
C ASP A 12 18.15 2.61 55.01
N GLN A 13 17.14 1.82 54.62
CA GLN A 13 16.64 1.78 53.26
C GLN A 13 16.01 3.12 52.83
N ILE A 14 15.24 3.77 53.71
CA ILE A 14 14.69 5.12 53.45
C ILE A 14 15.82 6.12 53.21
N ARG A 15 16.86 6.13 54.06
CA ARG A 15 18.03 7.02 53.90
C ARG A 15 18.79 6.76 52.61
N ALA A 16 18.91 5.50 52.18
CA ALA A 16 19.55 5.15 50.92
C ALA A 16 18.76 5.69 49.71
N VAL A 17 17.44 5.53 49.70
CA VAL A 17 16.56 6.07 48.66
C VAL A 17 16.60 7.60 48.62
N GLU A 18 16.53 8.24 49.79
CA GLU A 18 16.62 9.70 49.91
C GLU A 18 17.93 10.24 49.31
N ARG A 19 19.06 9.58 49.58
CA ARG A 19 20.37 9.95 49.02
C ARG A 19 20.38 9.95 47.50
N VAL A 20 19.78 8.94 46.87
CA VAL A 20 19.69 8.83 45.41
C VAL A 20 18.83 9.96 44.82
N ILE A 21 17.71 10.27 45.45
CA ILE A 21 16.79 11.33 45.00
C ILE A 21 17.46 12.70 45.12
N ARG A 22 18.06 13.00 46.28
CA ARG A 22 18.80 14.25 46.50
C ARG A 22 20.02 14.38 45.59
N GLY A 23 20.72 13.28 45.31
CA GLY A 23 21.84 13.25 44.37
C GLY A 23 21.47 13.64 42.93
N ARG A 24 20.18 13.60 42.58
CA ARG A 24 19.65 14.07 41.29
C ARG A 24 19.07 15.50 41.34
N GLY A 25 19.32 16.23 42.42
CA GLY A 25 18.91 17.64 42.57
C GLY A 25 17.48 17.83 43.07
N PHE A 26 16.78 16.77 43.49
CA PHE A 26 15.42 16.87 44.02
C PHE A 26 15.41 17.01 45.55
N THR A 27 14.52 17.85 46.07
CA THR A 27 14.25 17.92 47.52
C THR A 27 13.39 16.73 47.94
N CYS A 28 13.85 15.98 48.95
CA CYS A 28 13.11 14.85 49.51
C CYS A 28 12.72 15.16 50.97
N VAL A 29 11.54 14.72 51.37
CA VAL A 29 11.07 14.77 52.77
C VAL A 29 10.46 13.40 53.07
N PRO A 30 10.98 12.64 54.05
CA PRO A 30 10.36 11.41 54.48
C PRO A 30 9.01 11.74 55.12
N GLU A 31 7.93 11.16 54.59
CA GLU A 31 6.59 11.30 55.14
C GLU A 31 6.44 10.42 56.37
N SER A 32 5.97 10.99 57.48
CA SER A 32 5.84 10.31 58.76
C SER A 32 4.43 10.42 59.33
N VAL A 33 3.93 11.65 59.46
CA VAL A 33 2.62 11.95 60.08
C VAL A 33 1.47 11.36 59.28
N ASN A 34 1.54 11.45 57.96
CA ASN A 34 0.48 10.94 57.08
C ASN A 34 0.96 9.72 56.26
N ALA A 35 1.81 8.88 56.86
CA ALA A 35 2.42 7.76 56.14
C ALA A 35 1.40 6.74 55.64
N ILE A 36 0.27 6.59 56.34
CA ILE A 36 -0.82 5.67 55.96
C ILE A 36 -1.57 6.23 54.75
N GLU A 37 -1.97 7.50 54.80
CA GLU A 37 -2.63 8.22 53.71
C GLU A 37 -1.72 8.27 52.48
N ALA A 38 -0.43 8.60 52.67
CA ALA A 38 0.58 8.56 51.62
C ALA A 38 0.71 7.20 50.94
N TRP A 39 0.53 6.11 51.69
CA TRP A 39 0.48 4.78 51.09
C TRP A 39 -0.84 4.54 50.36
N LEU A 40 -1.98 4.82 51.00
CA LEU A 40 -3.31 4.62 50.41
C LEU A 40 -3.46 5.40 49.09
N GLY A 41 -2.96 6.63 49.01
CA GLY A 41 -2.97 7.45 47.79
C GLY A 41 -2.10 6.92 46.64
N THR A 42 -1.29 5.89 46.87
CA THR A 42 -0.60 5.17 45.77
C THR A 42 -1.47 4.08 45.12
N LEU A 43 -2.63 3.76 45.72
CA LEU A 43 -3.53 2.74 45.19
C LEU A 43 -4.38 3.32 44.03
N PRO A 44 -4.45 2.63 42.88
CA PRO A 44 -5.32 3.06 41.78
C PRO A 44 -6.77 3.21 42.23
N GLY A 45 -7.36 4.39 42.04
CA GLY A 45 -8.75 4.69 42.39
C GLY A 45 -8.95 5.32 43.78
N GLU A 46 -7.92 5.38 44.63
CA GLU A 46 -7.99 6.01 45.96
C GLU A 46 -7.63 7.50 45.89
N ALA A 47 -8.61 8.33 45.51
CA ALA A 47 -8.40 9.77 45.30
C ALA A 47 -8.41 10.60 46.60
N TYR A 48 -8.92 10.07 47.71
CA TYR A 48 -9.10 10.83 48.96
C TYR A 48 -7.85 10.85 49.82
N ALA A 49 -7.05 9.79 49.81
CA ALA A 49 -5.85 9.68 50.64
C ALA A 49 -4.62 10.46 50.12
N ASN A 50 -4.80 11.41 49.19
CA ASN A 50 -3.68 12.20 48.66
C ASN A 50 -3.16 13.21 49.70
N VAL A 51 -2.07 12.86 50.38
CA VAL A 51 -1.29 13.67 51.33
C VAL A 51 -0.83 15.02 50.81
N ARG A 52 -0.71 15.17 49.49
CA ARG A 52 -0.32 16.42 48.86
C ARG A 52 -1.40 16.77 47.84
N GLN A 53 -2.50 17.32 48.33
CA GLN A 53 -3.36 18.20 47.55
C GLN A 53 -2.79 19.62 47.65
N PRO A 54 -1.80 20.02 46.81
CA PRO A 54 -1.62 21.45 46.63
C PRO A 54 -2.97 21.99 46.16
N LEU A 55 -3.46 23.03 46.83
CA LEU A 55 -4.59 23.80 46.32
C LEU A 55 -4.15 24.47 45.02
N LEU A 56 -4.16 23.71 43.94
CA LEU A 56 -3.95 24.20 42.59
C LEU A 56 -5.23 24.92 42.22
N ASN A 57 -5.13 26.24 42.07
CA ASN A 57 -6.20 27.02 41.48
C ASN A 57 -6.61 26.36 40.15
N THR A 58 -7.91 26.20 39.91
CA THR A 58 -8.44 25.61 38.66
C THR A 58 -7.89 26.30 37.40
N ILE A 59 -7.55 27.59 37.47
CA ILE A 59 -6.86 28.33 36.41
C ILE A 59 -5.44 27.79 36.18
N ASN A 60 -4.67 27.52 37.23
CA ASN A 60 -3.34 26.93 37.11
C ASN A 60 -3.42 25.49 36.59
N LEU A 61 -4.42 24.72 37.01
CA LEU A 61 -4.68 23.39 36.46
C LEU A 61 -5.03 23.47 34.96
N ALA A 62 -5.88 24.41 34.55
CA ALA A 62 -6.23 24.63 33.15
C ALA A 62 -5.00 25.01 32.30
N HIS A 63 -4.07 25.79 32.84
CA HIS A 63 -2.81 26.14 32.18
C HIS A 63 -1.81 24.97 32.11
N MET A 64 -1.90 24.00 33.02
CA MET A 64 -1.00 22.85 33.10
C MET A 64 -1.56 21.58 32.46
N ALA A 65 -2.88 21.53 32.22
CA ALA A 65 -3.52 20.36 31.65
C ALA A 65 -3.02 20.14 30.20
N PRO A 66 -2.52 18.94 29.85
CA PRO A 66 -2.19 18.63 28.47
C PRO A 66 -3.50 18.53 27.68
N LEU A 67 -3.94 19.63 27.08
CA LEU A 67 -5.16 19.70 26.27
C LEU A 67 -4.95 19.16 24.85
N SER A 68 -3.69 18.93 24.45
CA SER A 68 -3.34 18.34 23.17
C SER A 68 -2.49 17.08 23.40
N SER A 69 -2.81 16.06 22.62
CA SER A 69 -1.99 14.86 22.48
C SER A 69 -1.74 14.64 20.99
N LEU A 70 -0.68 13.88 20.68
CA LEU A 70 -0.43 13.50 19.30
C LEU A 70 -1.53 12.54 18.85
N TRP A 71 -2.09 12.83 17.68
CA TRP A 71 -3.09 11.97 17.08
C TRP A 71 -2.46 10.62 16.69
N ALA A 72 -2.93 9.54 17.32
CA ALA A 72 -2.39 8.19 17.14
C ALA A 72 -2.97 7.45 15.92
N GLY A 73 -3.69 8.15 15.04
CA GLY A 73 -4.43 7.56 13.92
C GLY A 73 -5.72 6.84 14.34
N PRO A 74 -6.57 6.43 13.37
CA PRO A 74 -7.80 5.71 13.66
C PRO A 74 -7.53 4.31 14.24
N GLU A 75 -8.40 3.85 15.14
CA GLU A 75 -8.24 2.52 15.77
C GLU A 75 -8.48 1.37 14.80
N ARG A 76 -9.23 1.59 13.71
CA ARG A 76 -9.62 0.60 12.70
C ARG A 76 -9.75 1.25 11.33
N ASN A 77 -9.67 0.45 10.28
CA ASN A 77 -10.09 0.85 8.94
C ASN A 77 -11.60 0.58 8.80
N ALA A 78 -12.41 1.64 8.79
CA ALA A 78 -13.86 1.53 8.74
C ALA A 78 -14.36 0.93 7.41
N HIS A 79 -13.75 1.30 6.28
CA HIS A 79 -14.16 0.81 4.96
C HIS A 79 -13.88 -0.68 4.80
N LEU A 80 -12.67 -1.13 5.15
CA LEU A 80 -12.29 -2.54 5.08
C LEU A 80 -12.77 -3.35 6.29
N SER A 81 -13.52 -2.73 7.22
CA SER A 81 -14.00 -3.35 8.46
C SER A 81 -12.92 -4.05 9.30
N GLY A 82 -11.66 -3.64 9.16
CA GLY A 82 -10.49 -4.35 9.67
C GLY A 82 -9.60 -3.54 10.60
N PRO A 83 -8.47 -4.11 11.08
CA PRO A 83 -7.47 -3.37 11.84
C PRO A 83 -6.80 -2.29 10.98
N PRO A 84 -6.03 -1.36 11.58
CA PRO A 84 -5.13 -0.48 10.83
C PRO A 84 -4.15 -1.30 9.99
N LEU A 85 -3.73 -0.75 8.85
CA LEU A 85 -2.84 -1.44 7.92
C LEU A 85 -1.51 -1.78 8.61
N LEU A 86 -0.92 -0.82 9.32
CA LEU A 86 0.27 -1.05 10.13
C LEU A 86 0.37 -0.11 11.33
N MET A 87 1.22 -0.51 12.28
CA MET A 87 1.66 0.33 13.39
C MET A 87 3.02 0.92 13.04
N ALA A 88 3.11 2.25 13.04
CA ALA A 88 4.33 3.01 12.84
C ALA A 88 4.72 3.73 14.14
N ARG A 89 5.96 4.23 14.18
CA ARG A 89 6.45 5.06 15.29
C ARG A 89 6.51 6.52 14.83
N SER A 90 5.87 7.42 15.56
CA SER A 90 5.99 8.86 15.33
C SER A 90 7.39 9.37 15.73
N ALA A 91 7.72 10.61 15.38
CA ALA A 91 8.97 11.26 15.81
C ALA A 91 9.11 11.33 17.35
N SER A 92 7.99 11.41 18.08
CA SER A 92 7.95 11.42 19.55
C SER A 92 7.92 10.04 20.20
N SER A 93 8.15 8.96 19.41
CA SER A 93 8.02 7.57 19.86
C SER A 93 6.61 7.15 20.28
N THR A 94 5.58 7.88 19.86
CA THR A 94 4.19 7.50 20.05
C THR A 94 3.77 6.50 18.96
N PRO A 95 3.12 5.37 19.31
CA PRO A 95 2.55 4.47 18.32
C PRO A 95 1.52 5.18 17.44
N PHE A 96 1.65 5.04 16.13
CA PHE A 96 0.75 5.61 15.13
C PHE A 96 0.11 4.51 14.29
N ARG A 97 -1.21 4.53 14.19
CA ARG A 97 -2.01 3.58 13.41
C ARG A 97 -2.20 4.13 12.00
N LEU A 98 -1.55 3.51 11.02
CA LEU A 98 -1.72 3.87 9.62
C LEU A 98 -3.00 3.23 9.08
N VAL A 99 -3.99 4.06 8.77
CA VAL A 99 -5.17 3.70 7.98
C VAL A 99 -5.12 4.49 6.68
N THR A 100 -5.19 3.79 5.55
CA THR A 100 -5.03 4.41 4.23
C THR A 100 -6.33 4.97 3.65
N HIS A 101 -7.48 4.62 4.23
CA HIS A 101 -8.78 4.98 3.69
C HIS A 101 -9.35 6.23 4.36
N GLN A 102 -9.84 7.15 3.55
CA GLN A 102 -10.70 8.26 3.97
C GLN A 102 -12.08 8.05 3.35
N GLY A 103 -13.05 7.66 4.17
CA GLY A 103 -14.30 7.10 3.63
C GLY A 103 -13.98 5.78 2.92
N ASP A 104 -14.37 5.66 1.66
CA ASP A 104 -14.13 4.52 0.77
C ASP A 104 -12.88 4.67 -0.12
N VAL A 105 -12.21 5.82 -0.10
CA VAL A 105 -11.05 6.09 -0.97
C VAL A 105 -9.74 5.77 -0.27
N GLY A 106 -8.92 4.89 -0.88
CA GLY A 106 -7.64 4.41 -0.33
C GLY A 106 -6.38 4.81 -1.11
N HIS A 107 -6.43 5.85 -1.94
CA HIS A 107 -5.29 6.26 -2.78
C HIS A 107 -4.12 6.82 -1.96
N MET A 108 -2.90 6.46 -2.36
CA MET A 108 -1.66 6.87 -1.67
C MET A 108 -0.57 7.17 -2.69
N MET A 109 0.24 8.19 -2.41
CA MET A 109 1.44 8.53 -3.18
C MET A 109 2.66 8.48 -2.25
N VAL A 110 3.70 7.77 -2.67
CA VAL A 110 4.97 7.66 -1.93
C VAL A 110 6.08 8.34 -2.72
N ILE A 111 6.62 9.42 -2.17
CA ILE A 111 7.67 10.22 -2.81
C ILE A 111 8.95 10.15 -1.95
N GLY A 112 10.09 9.99 -2.60
CA GLY A 112 11.40 10.01 -1.95
C GLY A 112 12.53 9.73 -2.94
N PRO A 113 13.79 10.08 -2.61
CA PRO A 113 14.93 9.81 -3.49
C PRO A 113 15.19 8.31 -3.66
N THR A 114 16.03 7.96 -4.63
CA THR A 114 16.53 6.58 -4.79
C THR A 114 17.24 6.14 -3.52
N GLY A 115 17.02 4.90 -3.07
CA GLY A 115 17.60 4.39 -1.82
C GLY A 115 16.87 4.80 -0.53
N ALA A 116 15.84 5.65 -0.58
CA ALA A 116 15.08 6.07 0.62
C ALA A 116 14.15 4.98 1.20
N GLY A 117 14.12 3.78 0.62
CA GLY A 117 13.27 2.68 1.09
C GLY A 117 11.83 2.68 0.54
N LYS A 118 11.56 3.36 -0.58
CA LYS A 118 10.23 3.37 -1.22
C LYS A 118 9.69 1.96 -1.52
N SER A 119 10.48 1.14 -2.22
CA SER A 119 10.09 -0.25 -2.54
C SER A 119 9.87 -1.08 -1.29
N VAL A 120 10.74 -0.92 -0.28
CA VAL A 120 10.58 -1.59 1.02
C VAL A 120 9.25 -1.21 1.68
N LEU A 121 8.89 0.08 1.68
CA LEU A 121 7.61 0.54 2.20
C LEU A 121 6.43 -0.07 1.41
N LEU A 122 6.45 -0.01 0.09
CA LEU A 122 5.37 -0.53 -0.75
C LEU A 122 5.18 -2.04 -0.57
N SER A 123 6.27 -2.82 -0.55
CA SER A 123 6.24 -4.25 -0.26
C SER A 123 5.69 -4.54 1.14
N LEU A 124 6.08 -3.75 2.15
CA LEU A 124 5.53 -3.88 3.50
C LEU A 124 4.02 -3.59 3.52
N LEU A 125 3.57 -2.54 2.84
CA LEU A 125 2.14 -2.22 2.73
C LEU A 125 1.37 -3.38 2.07
N ALA A 126 1.90 -3.95 0.97
CA ALA A 126 1.30 -5.12 0.30
C ALA A 126 1.20 -6.34 1.23
N LEU A 127 2.29 -6.67 1.94
CA LEU A 127 2.32 -7.76 2.92
C LEU A 127 1.27 -7.56 4.03
N GLN A 128 1.13 -6.33 4.54
CA GLN A 128 0.14 -6.02 5.56
C GLN A 128 -1.29 -6.02 5.02
N PHE A 129 -1.48 -5.59 3.77
CA PHE A 129 -2.79 -5.51 3.14
C PHE A 129 -3.43 -6.90 2.96
N ARG A 130 -2.61 -7.93 2.72
CA ARG A 130 -3.06 -9.33 2.63
C ARG A 130 -3.70 -9.91 3.91
N ARG A 131 -3.69 -9.15 5.02
CA ARG A 131 -4.42 -9.49 6.24
C ARG A 131 -5.91 -9.17 6.16
N TYR A 132 -6.35 -8.37 5.19
CA TYR A 132 -7.76 -8.11 4.95
C TYR A 132 -8.39 -9.25 4.14
N GLU A 133 -9.66 -9.53 4.42
CA GLU A 133 -10.42 -10.54 3.69
C GLU A 133 -10.55 -10.15 2.21
N GLN A 134 -10.42 -11.13 1.31
CA GLN A 134 -10.51 -10.92 -0.16
C GLN A 134 -9.52 -9.87 -0.72
N ALA A 135 -8.44 -9.58 0.00
CA ALA A 135 -7.45 -8.58 -0.43
C ALA A 135 -6.79 -8.97 -1.75
N GLN A 136 -6.94 -8.15 -2.79
CA GLN A 136 -6.22 -8.33 -4.06
C GLN A 136 -5.08 -7.31 -4.17
N VAL A 137 -3.93 -7.77 -4.63
CA VAL A 137 -2.73 -6.95 -4.79
C VAL A 137 -2.14 -7.20 -6.17
N PHE A 138 -2.08 -6.15 -6.97
CA PHE A 138 -1.46 -6.14 -8.29
C PHE A 138 -0.32 -5.14 -8.28
N ILE A 139 0.91 -5.60 -8.53
CA ILE A 139 2.12 -4.77 -8.50
C ILE A 139 2.67 -4.65 -9.91
N PHE A 140 2.89 -3.42 -10.37
CA PHE A 140 3.71 -3.13 -11.55
C PHE A 140 5.07 -2.68 -11.04
N ASP A 141 6.05 -3.56 -11.16
CA ASP A 141 7.37 -3.44 -10.54
C ASP A 141 8.43 -3.03 -11.57
N LYS A 142 9.53 -2.47 -11.08
CA LYS A 142 10.72 -2.18 -11.86
C LYS A 142 11.96 -2.71 -11.13
N GLY A 143 12.73 -3.54 -11.80
CA GLY A 143 14.02 -4.04 -11.31
C GLY A 143 13.87 -5.12 -10.23
N ALA A 144 12.80 -5.90 -10.31
CA ALA A 144 12.46 -7.02 -9.44
C ALA A 144 12.41 -6.67 -7.95
N SER A 145 12.06 -5.41 -7.62
CA SER A 145 12.08 -4.88 -6.26
C SER A 145 11.02 -5.50 -5.35
N ALA A 146 9.89 -5.96 -5.91
CA ALA A 146 8.79 -6.59 -5.21
C ALA A 146 8.78 -8.13 -5.33
N ARG A 147 9.63 -8.73 -6.18
CA ARG A 147 9.66 -10.18 -6.45
C ARG A 147 9.65 -11.03 -5.18
N CYS A 148 10.54 -10.72 -4.23
CA CYS A 148 10.61 -11.47 -2.97
C CYS A 148 9.31 -11.38 -2.16
N ALA A 149 8.68 -10.20 -2.10
CA ALA A 149 7.43 -10.01 -1.38
C ALA A 149 6.27 -10.74 -2.05
N THR A 150 6.21 -10.73 -3.37
CA THR A 150 5.22 -11.48 -4.17
C THR A 150 5.32 -12.97 -3.90
N LEU A 151 6.52 -13.55 -4.00
CA LEU A 151 6.73 -14.98 -3.75
C LEU A 151 6.45 -15.35 -2.29
N ALA A 152 6.81 -14.49 -1.33
CA ALA A 152 6.52 -14.71 0.08
C ALA A 152 5.00 -14.71 0.40
N LEU A 153 4.20 -14.01 -0.42
CA LEU A 153 2.75 -14.01 -0.35
C LEU A 153 2.09 -15.17 -1.11
N GLY A 154 2.88 -16.04 -1.73
CA GLY A 154 2.40 -17.12 -2.60
C GLY A 154 1.79 -16.63 -3.92
N GLY A 155 2.13 -15.40 -4.33
CA GLY A 155 1.67 -14.82 -5.59
C GLY A 155 2.52 -15.19 -6.80
N THR A 156 2.02 -14.87 -7.99
CA THR A 156 2.70 -15.10 -9.26
C THR A 156 3.48 -13.86 -9.69
N TRP A 157 4.72 -14.06 -10.12
CA TRP A 157 5.59 -13.01 -10.65
C TRP A 157 5.81 -13.27 -12.14
N TYR A 158 5.45 -12.30 -12.97
CA TYR A 158 5.59 -12.35 -14.42
C TYR A 158 6.69 -11.40 -14.87
N ASP A 159 7.56 -11.91 -15.73
CA ASP A 159 8.49 -11.09 -16.49
C ASP A 159 7.82 -10.67 -17.80
N LEU A 160 7.62 -9.37 -18.02
CA LEU A 160 7.07 -8.85 -19.27
C LEU A 160 8.14 -8.55 -20.32
N GLY A 161 9.37 -9.04 -20.15
CA GLY A 161 10.37 -9.03 -21.20
C GLY A 161 9.94 -9.81 -22.44
N LEU A 162 10.58 -9.51 -23.57
CA LEU A 162 10.25 -10.13 -24.88
C LEU A 162 10.47 -11.65 -24.93
N ASP A 163 11.28 -12.19 -24.00
CA ASP A 163 11.53 -13.63 -23.82
C ASP A 163 10.69 -14.24 -22.69
N GLY A 164 9.72 -13.49 -22.13
CA GLY A 164 8.92 -13.91 -21.00
C GLY A 164 7.86 -14.96 -21.35
N ASP A 165 7.47 -15.76 -20.36
CA ASP A 165 6.44 -16.79 -20.52
C ASP A 165 5.01 -16.21 -20.62
N LEU A 166 4.82 -14.90 -20.40
CA LEU A 166 3.50 -14.26 -20.41
C LEU A 166 3.17 -13.69 -21.79
N ALA A 167 1.99 -14.04 -22.30
CA ALA A 167 1.47 -13.55 -23.56
C ALA A 167 -0.03 -13.23 -23.40
N PHE A 168 -0.44 -12.09 -23.93
CA PHE A 168 -1.80 -11.59 -23.84
C PHE A 168 -2.53 -11.78 -25.17
N GLN A 169 -3.84 -11.98 -25.08
CA GLN A 169 -4.77 -11.93 -26.22
C GLN A 169 -5.78 -10.78 -26.03
N PRO A 170 -5.39 -9.50 -26.26
CA PRO A 170 -6.23 -8.35 -25.92
C PRO A 170 -7.57 -8.29 -26.65
N LEU A 171 -7.66 -8.92 -27.83
CA LEU A 171 -8.86 -8.90 -28.69
C LEU A 171 -9.76 -10.13 -28.51
N ARG A 172 -9.47 -11.03 -27.55
CA ARG A 172 -10.22 -12.27 -27.28
C ARG A 172 -11.74 -12.08 -27.24
N ASP A 173 -12.18 -11.06 -26.51
CA ASP A 173 -13.60 -10.80 -26.21
C ASP A 173 -14.23 -9.69 -27.08
N VAL A 174 -13.62 -9.35 -28.22
CA VAL A 174 -14.03 -8.23 -29.09
C VAL A 174 -15.45 -8.37 -29.67
N ALA A 175 -16.07 -9.55 -29.58
CA ALA A 175 -17.44 -9.79 -30.03
C ALA A 175 -18.52 -9.04 -29.22
N GLY A 176 -18.24 -8.64 -27.96
CA GLY A 176 -19.20 -7.90 -27.13
C GLY A 176 -19.24 -6.41 -27.48
N GLU A 177 -20.42 -5.79 -27.50
CA GLU A 177 -20.58 -4.37 -27.93
C GLU A 177 -19.71 -3.39 -27.12
N ALA A 178 -19.70 -3.51 -25.79
CA ALA A 178 -18.84 -2.69 -24.92
C ALA A 178 -17.35 -2.99 -25.12
N ARG A 179 -16.99 -4.25 -25.39
CA ARG A 179 -15.62 -4.68 -25.65
C ARG A 179 -15.12 -4.19 -27.00
N LEU A 180 -15.99 -4.14 -28.02
CA LEU A 180 -15.69 -3.65 -29.35
C LEU A 180 -15.28 -2.17 -29.31
N ALA A 181 -16.04 -1.33 -28.60
CA ALA A 181 -15.71 0.08 -28.45
C ALA A 181 -14.39 0.31 -27.69
N ALA A 182 -14.15 -0.45 -26.61
CA ALA A 182 -12.89 -0.40 -25.88
C ALA A 182 -11.70 -0.86 -26.73
N ALA A 183 -11.86 -1.95 -27.48
CA ALA A 183 -10.86 -2.46 -28.40
C ALA A 183 -10.56 -1.47 -29.52
N GLN A 184 -11.58 -0.80 -30.08
CA GLN A 184 -11.38 0.24 -31.08
C GLN A 184 -10.55 1.39 -30.50
N ALA A 185 -10.92 1.90 -29.32
CA ALA A 185 -10.17 2.99 -28.68
C ALA A 185 -8.71 2.60 -28.43
N TRP A 186 -8.46 1.37 -27.97
CA TRP A 186 -7.11 0.87 -27.71
C TRP A 186 -6.29 0.70 -29.00
N VAL A 187 -6.83 0.05 -30.02
CA VAL A 187 -6.16 -0.15 -31.33
C VAL A 187 -5.86 1.19 -32.00
N LEU A 188 -6.78 2.15 -31.93
CA LEU A 188 -6.53 3.50 -32.45
C LEU A 188 -5.39 4.20 -31.70
N GLY A 189 -5.23 3.96 -30.39
CA GLY A 189 -4.10 4.44 -29.62
C GLY A 189 -2.76 3.84 -30.09
N LEU A 190 -2.73 2.54 -30.43
CA LEU A 190 -1.54 1.91 -31.01
C LEU A 190 -1.19 2.53 -32.37
N ILE A 191 -2.19 2.72 -33.23
CA ILE A 191 -2.03 3.33 -34.56
C ILE A 191 -1.53 4.78 -34.45
N GLU A 192 -2.07 5.55 -33.49
CA GLU A 192 -1.64 6.92 -33.22
C GLU A 192 -0.20 6.98 -32.68
N GLN A 193 0.18 6.02 -31.84
CA GLN A 193 1.54 5.91 -31.30
C GLN A 193 2.59 5.66 -32.40
N GLU A 194 2.24 4.94 -33.47
CA GLU A 194 3.07 4.78 -34.67
C GLU A 194 3.00 5.97 -35.65
N GLY A 195 2.34 7.07 -35.26
CA GLY A 195 2.31 8.33 -36.00
C GLY A 195 1.26 8.42 -37.11
N VAL A 196 0.31 7.49 -37.17
CA VAL A 196 -0.81 7.56 -38.13
C VAL A 196 -1.94 8.42 -37.56
N THR A 197 -2.34 9.44 -38.32
CA THR A 197 -3.45 10.33 -37.94
C THR A 197 -4.79 9.59 -37.90
N VAL A 198 -5.47 9.65 -36.77
CA VAL A 198 -6.79 9.03 -36.57
C VAL A 198 -7.90 9.90 -37.20
N THR A 199 -8.26 9.60 -38.45
CA THR A 199 -9.38 10.24 -39.17
C THR A 199 -10.70 9.47 -39.00
N PRO A 200 -11.88 10.06 -39.33
CA PRO A 200 -13.15 9.31 -39.35
C PRO A 200 -13.10 8.04 -40.21
N GLU A 201 -12.39 8.08 -41.34
CA GLU A 201 -12.20 6.93 -42.23
C GLU A 201 -11.39 5.83 -41.53
N VAL A 202 -10.31 6.18 -40.84
CA VAL A 202 -9.51 5.23 -40.04
C VAL A 202 -10.34 4.61 -38.93
N LYS A 203 -11.12 5.43 -38.20
CA LYS A 203 -12.05 4.95 -37.15
C LYS A 203 -13.03 3.92 -37.71
N GLN A 204 -13.64 4.22 -38.86
CA GLN A 204 -14.58 3.33 -39.52
C GLN A 204 -13.91 2.04 -40.01
N ALA A 205 -12.71 2.12 -40.59
CA ALA A 205 -11.96 0.95 -41.06
C ALA A 205 -11.62 0.00 -39.90
N VAL A 206 -11.10 0.53 -38.79
CA VAL A 206 -10.79 -0.25 -37.58
C VAL A 206 -12.05 -0.84 -36.98
N TRP A 207 -13.15 -0.08 -36.92
CA TRP A 207 -14.44 -0.58 -36.41
C TRP A 207 -14.94 -1.79 -37.21
N THR A 208 -14.98 -1.66 -38.54
CA THR A 208 -15.44 -2.74 -39.42
C THR A 208 -14.53 -3.97 -39.32
N ALA A 209 -13.20 -3.77 -39.26
CA ALA A 209 -12.26 -4.88 -39.11
C ALA A 209 -12.44 -5.61 -37.76
N LEU A 210 -12.62 -4.88 -36.66
CA LEU A 210 -12.87 -5.48 -35.34
C LEU A 210 -14.23 -6.21 -35.26
N GLN A 211 -15.26 -5.69 -35.92
CA GLN A 211 -16.54 -6.39 -36.05
C GLN A 211 -16.39 -7.73 -36.78
N SER A 212 -15.65 -7.73 -37.89
CA SER A 212 -15.33 -8.97 -38.62
C SER A 212 -14.49 -9.93 -37.78
N LEU A 213 -13.52 -9.42 -37.02
CA LEU A 213 -12.69 -10.21 -36.11
C LEU A 213 -13.54 -10.85 -35.00
N GLY A 214 -14.52 -10.14 -34.46
CA GLY A 214 -15.43 -10.67 -33.44
C GLY A 214 -16.24 -11.88 -33.89
N ALA A 215 -16.50 -12.01 -35.20
CA ALA A 215 -17.15 -13.18 -35.78
C ALA A 215 -16.19 -14.37 -36.00
N ALA A 216 -14.87 -14.16 -35.94
CA ALA A 216 -13.88 -15.22 -36.07
C ALA A 216 -13.80 -16.10 -34.81
N PRO A 217 -13.29 -17.35 -34.93
CA PRO A 217 -12.95 -18.19 -33.78
C PRO A 217 -12.05 -17.45 -32.80
N VAL A 218 -12.20 -17.74 -31.50
CA VAL A 218 -11.49 -17.03 -30.42
C VAL A 218 -9.98 -17.02 -30.64
N SER A 219 -9.38 -18.15 -31.04
CA SER A 219 -7.94 -18.25 -31.31
C SER A 219 -7.43 -17.38 -32.46
N GLN A 220 -8.31 -16.88 -33.33
CA GLN A 220 -7.96 -15.99 -34.44
C GLN A 220 -8.16 -14.51 -34.09
N ARG A 221 -8.69 -14.20 -32.90
CA ARG A 221 -8.94 -12.83 -32.44
C ARG A 221 -7.66 -12.22 -31.88
N THR A 222 -6.69 -12.05 -32.75
CA THR A 222 -5.35 -11.55 -32.45
C THR A 222 -5.07 -10.27 -33.25
N LEU A 223 -3.99 -9.56 -32.95
CA LEU A 223 -3.53 -8.40 -33.72
C LEU A 223 -3.08 -8.79 -35.13
N THR A 224 -2.45 -9.95 -35.31
CA THR A 224 -2.21 -10.53 -36.66
C THR A 224 -3.53 -10.76 -37.38
N GLY A 225 -4.53 -11.33 -36.70
CA GLY A 225 -5.87 -11.53 -37.26
C GLY A 225 -6.53 -10.22 -37.67
N LEU A 226 -6.42 -9.17 -36.84
CA LEU A 226 -6.92 -7.84 -37.15
C LEU A 226 -6.20 -7.23 -38.35
N ALA A 227 -4.87 -7.29 -38.39
CA ALA A 227 -4.05 -6.78 -39.49
C ALA A 227 -4.42 -7.43 -40.83
N ALA A 228 -4.76 -8.73 -40.84
CA ALA A 228 -5.22 -9.42 -42.03
C ALA A 228 -6.57 -8.92 -42.57
N LEU A 229 -7.44 -8.37 -41.71
CA LEU A 229 -8.76 -7.86 -42.08
C LEU A 229 -8.72 -6.38 -42.54
N LEU A 230 -7.69 -5.63 -42.13
CA LEU A 230 -7.52 -4.23 -42.51
C LEU A 230 -7.15 -4.11 -44.00
N GLN A 231 -7.97 -3.35 -44.73
CA GLN A 231 -7.76 -3.10 -46.17
C GLN A 231 -6.74 -1.98 -46.43
N MET A 232 -6.46 -1.14 -45.44
CA MET A 232 -5.54 0.00 -45.56
C MET A 232 -4.09 -0.43 -45.27
N PRO A 233 -3.15 -0.30 -46.23
CA PRO A 233 -1.75 -0.68 -46.02
C PRO A 233 -1.09 0.05 -44.84
N ASP A 234 -1.33 1.36 -44.71
CA ASP A 234 -0.73 2.18 -43.66
C ASP A 234 -1.14 1.71 -42.25
N LEU A 235 -2.39 1.26 -42.09
CA LEU A 235 -2.88 0.72 -40.81
C LEU A 235 -2.27 -0.64 -40.50
N ARG A 236 -2.04 -1.48 -41.52
CA ARG A 236 -1.36 -2.76 -41.33
C ARG A 236 0.09 -2.57 -40.93
N GLN A 237 0.78 -1.64 -41.57
CA GLN A 237 2.15 -1.28 -41.24
C GLN A 237 2.24 -0.71 -39.81
N ALA A 238 1.29 0.13 -39.41
CA ALA A 238 1.23 0.64 -38.03
C ALA A 238 0.97 -0.45 -36.98
N LEU A 239 0.27 -1.53 -37.33
CA LEU A 239 0.05 -2.64 -36.40
C LEU A 239 1.17 -3.68 -36.42
N GLU A 240 2.02 -3.71 -37.47
CA GLU A 240 3.09 -4.69 -37.64
C GLU A 240 3.95 -4.89 -36.38
N PRO A 241 4.40 -3.84 -35.65
CA PRO A 241 5.21 -4.01 -34.45
C PRO A 241 4.55 -4.83 -33.33
N TYR A 242 3.22 -4.84 -33.31
CA TYR A 242 2.39 -5.50 -32.31
C TYR A 242 1.83 -6.85 -32.80
N THR A 243 2.15 -7.25 -34.04
CA THR A 243 1.85 -8.59 -34.56
C THR A 243 2.97 -9.58 -34.28
N LEU A 244 2.75 -10.87 -34.51
CA LEU A 244 3.76 -11.93 -34.47
C LEU A 244 5.01 -11.65 -35.33
N ALA A 245 4.92 -10.74 -36.31
CA ALA A 245 6.07 -10.32 -37.12
C ALA A 245 6.92 -9.21 -36.46
N GLY A 246 6.37 -8.52 -35.46
CA GLY A 246 6.98 -7.40 -34.79
C GLY A 246 7.56 -7.73 -33.41
N PRO A 247 8.33 -6.80 -32.81
CA PRO A 247 9.00 -7.01 -31.53
C PRO A 247 8.02 -7.30 -30.38
N TYR A 248 6.82 -6.73 -30.38
CA TYR A 248 5.86 -6.90 -29.28
C TYR A 248 4.88 -8.06 -29.49
N GLY A 249 4.99 -8.79 -30.61
CA GLY A 249 4.08 -9.89 -30.95
C GLY A 249 4.06 -11.00 -29.92
N ALA A 250 5.23 -11.36 -29.38
CA ALA A 250 5.35 -12.38 -28.34
C ALA A 250 4.51 -12.05 -27.09
N LEU A 251 4.35 -10.76 -26.78
CA LEU A 251 3.62 -10.28 -25.60
C LEU A 251 2.14 -10.00 -25.89
N LEU A 252 1.79 -9.45 -27.06
CA LEU A 252 0.46 -8.87 -27.30
C LEU A 252 -0.37 -9.59 -28.38
N ASP A 253 0.20 -10.57 -29.08
CA ASP A 253 -0.45 -11.23 -30.23
C ASP A 253 -0.67 -12.73 -30.03
N ALA A 254 -0.99 -13.13 -28.80
CA ALA A 254 -1.23 -14.53 -28.46
C ALA A 254 -2.60 -15.02 -28.99
N ASP A 255 -2.70 -16.31 -29.28
CA ASP A 255 -3.94 -17.00 -29.59
C ASP A 255 -4.67 -17.54 -28.34
N GLU A 256 -3.96 -17.58 -27.20
CA GLU A 256 -4.48 -17.88 -25.86
C GLU A 256 -3.89 -16.92 -24.82
N ASP A 257 -4.70 -16.54 -23.82
CA ASP A 257 -4.24 -15.72 -22.68
C ASP A 257 -3.75 -16.65 -21.57
N ASN A 258 -2.51 -16.45 -21.12
CA ASN A 258 -1.89 -17.26 -20.08
C ASN A 258 -1.76 -16.54 -18.73
N LEU A 259 -2.47 -15.41 -18.56
CA LEU A 259 -2.56 -14.74 -17.27
C LEU A 259 -3.34 -15.60 -16.26
N GLU A 260 -2.64 -16.14 -15.26
CA GLU A 260 -3.29 -16.84 -14.16
C GLU A 260 -4.24 -15.92 -13.39
N THR A 261 -5.39 -16.46 -12.99
CA THR A 261 -6.29 -15.78 -12.07
C THR A 261 -5.73 -15.88 -10.66
N GLY A 262 -5.29 -14.75 -10.10
CA GLY A 262 -4.70 -14.68 -8.76
C GLY A 262 -5.08 -13.40 -8.02
N ASP A 263 -4.98 -13.44 -6.69
CA ASP A 263 -5.19 -12.30 -5.79
C ASP A 263 -3.86 -11.60 -5.39
N MET A 264 -2.73 -12.11 -5.87
CA MET A 264 -1.40 -11.52 -5.70
C MET A 264 -0.60 -11.70 -7.00
N LEU A 265 -0.57 -10.67 -7.84
CA LEU A 265 0.20 -10.68 -9.10
C LEU A 265 1.24 -9.56 -9.10
N CYS A 266 2.41 -9.85 -9.66
CA CYS A 266 3.46 -8.87 -9.88
C CYS A 266 3.94 -8.94 -11.32
N PHE A 267 3.94 -7.81 -12.01
CA PHE A 267 4.39 -7.64 -13.38
C PHE A 267 5.69 -6.85 -13.37
N GLU A 268 6.78 -7.49 -13.78
CA GLU A 268 8.07 -6.81 -13.97
C GLU A 268 8.06 -6.04 -15.29
N MET A 269 8.33 -4.73 -15.20
CA MET A 269 8.24 -3.80 -16.32
C MET A 269 9.60 -3.35 -16.86
N ASP A 270 10.73 -3.68 -16.22
CA ASP A 270 12.02 -3.05 -16.53
C ASP A 270 12.45 -3.24 -17.99
N ALA A 271 12.25 -4.44 -18.56
CA ALA A 271 12.55 -4.71 -19.96
C ALA A 271 11.74 -3.81 -20.92
N LEU A 272 10.42 -3.67 -20.69
CA LEU A 272 9.55 -2.80 -21.48
C LEU A 272 9.89 -1.31 -21.33
N MET A 273 10.43 -0.90 -20.19
CA MET A 273 10.80 0.49 -19.94
C MET A 273 12.13 0.88 -20.59
N GLN A 274 12.97 -0.09 -20.98
CA GLN A 274 14.24 0.15 -21.67
C GLN A 274 14.07 0.33 -23.18
N ASP A 275 12.92 -0.07 -23.74
CA ASP A 275 12.62 -0.03 -25.18
C ASP A 275 12.08 1.35 -25.66
N LYS A 276 12.56 2.44 -25.04
CA LYS A 276 12.17 3.83 -25.33
C LYS A 276 13.30 4.68 -25.89
#